data_AF-X8CV37-F1
#
_entry.id   AF-X8CV37-F1
#
_cell.length_a   1.000
_cell.length_b   1.000
_cell.length_c   1.000
_cell.angle_alpha   90.00
_cell.angle_beta   90.00
_cell.angle_gamma   90.00
#
_symmetry.space_group_name_H-M   'P 1'
#
loop_
_entity.id
_entity.type
_entity.pdbx_description
1 polymer ?
#
loop_
_entity_poly.entity_id
_entity_poly.type
_entity_poly.pdbx_seq_one_letter_code
_entity_poly.pdbx_strand_id
1 'polypeptide(L)'
;MMNLPAGNWDTEFVDDPESFDIHRNTRGHLGFGYGVHQCIGANLARVEMQVAFATLARRLPGLKLAVPPEELRFKEADIYGMKELPVTW
;
A
#
# COMPACT_ATOMS: atom_id res chain seq x y z
N MET A 1 -16.22 -11.62 -10.93
CA MET A 1 -15.62 -10.74 -9.90
C MET A 1 -14.12 -10.82 -10.05
N MET A 2 -13.43 -9.68 -10.20
CA MET A 2 -11.98 -9.63 -10.37
C MET A 2 -11.33 -9.33 -9.02
N ASN A 3 -10.52 -10.26 -8.49
CA ASN A 3 -9.80 -10.06 -7.24
C ASN A 3 -8.40 -9.48 -7.57
N LEU A 4 -8.30 -8.15 -7.62
CA LEU A 4 -7.04 -7.45 -7.91
C LEU A 4 -5.93 -7.78 -6.89
N PRO A 5 -6.22 -7.86 -5.57
CA PRO A 5 -5.22 -8.34 -4.60
C PRO A 5 -4.65 -9.71 -4.95
N ALA A 6 -5.48 -10.69 -5.28
CA ALA A 6 -5.02 -12.03 -5.63
C ALA A 6 -4.09 -12.02 -6.85
N GLY A 7 -4.39 -11.23 -7.89
CA GLY A 7 -3.50 -11.08 -9.04
C GLY A 7 -2.16 -10.41 -8.72
N ASN A 8 -2.08 -9.56 -7.69
CA ASN A 8 -0.80 -9.01 -7.21
C ASN A 8 0.00 -10.01 -6.36
N TRP A 9 -0.61 -11.11 -5.93
CA TRP A 9 0.00 -12.17 -5.12
C TRP A 9 0.23 -13.46 -5.93
N ASP A 10 0.03 -13.41 -7.24
CA ASP A 10 0.19 -14.55 -8.12
C ASP A 10 1.67 -14.90 -8.28
N THR A 11 2.03 -16.15 -7.95
CA THR A 11 3.41 -16.66 -8.05
C THR A 11 3.90 -16.78 -9.50
N GLU A 12 3.01 -16.77 -10.50
CA GLU A 12 3.42 -16.67 -11.91
C GLU A 12 3.81 -15.23 -12.31
N PHE A 13 3.35 -14.23 -11.56
CA PHE A 13 3.67 -12.82 -11.80
C PHE A 13 4.84 -12.32 -10.95
N VAL A 14 4.92 -12.76 -9.69
CA VAL A 14 5.89 -12.23 -8.72
C VAL A 14 6.42 -13.31 -7.78
N ASP A 15 7.74 -13.37 -7.64
CA ASP A 15 8.41 -14.24 -6.67
C ASP A 15 8.17 -13.73 -5.24
N ASP A 16 8.02 -14.66 -4.29
CA ASP A 16 7.78 -14.40 -2.86
C ASP A 16 6.73 -13.28 -2.62
N PRO A 17 5.48 -13.46 -3.08
CA PRO A 17 4.43 -12.43 -3.05
C PRO A 17 4.11 -11.92 -1.63
N GLU A 18 4.35 -12.74 -0.61
CA GLU A 18 4.16 -12.42 0.80
C GLU A 18 5.25 -11.49 1.38
N SER A 19 6.40 -11.40 0.69
CA SER A 19 7.53 -10.59 1.14
C SER A 19 7.43 -9.16 0.63
N PHE A 20 7.59 -8.19 1.54
CA PHE A 20 7.69 -6.78 1.18
C PHE A 20 9.14 -6.44 0.79
N ASP A 21 9.42 -6.39 -0.51
CA ASP A 21 10.71 -6.02 -1.08
C ASP A 21 10.61 -4.72 -1.90
N ILE A 22 11.27 -3.66 -1.43
CA ILE A 22 11.28 -2.35 -2.09
C ILE A 22 12.16 -2.29 -3.35
N HIS A 23 13.03 -3.27 -3.55
CA HIS A 23 13.94 -3.35 -4.71
C HIS A 23 13.34 -4.16 -5.86
N ARG A 24 12.19 -4.81 -5.63
CA ARG A 24 11.48 -5.61 -6.62
C ARG A 24 10.95 -4.77 -7.79
N ASN A 25 11.01 -5.32 -9.01
CA ASN A 25 10.30 -4.74 -10.15
C ASN A 25 8.79 -5.00 -10.01
N THR A 26 8.01 -3.95 -9.83
CA THR A 26 6.55 -4.02 -9.65
C THR A 26 5.75 -3.66 -10.91
N ARG A 27 6.42 -3.51 -12.06
CA ARG A 27 5.76 -3.16 -13.32
C ARG A 27 4.71 -4.22 -13.68
N GLY A 28 3.47 -3.79 -13.87
CA GLY A 28 2.36 -4.68 -14.20
C GLY A 28 1.41 -4.97 -13.02
N HIS A 29 1.72 -4.48 -11.81
CA HIS A 29 0.83 -4.62 -10.68
C HIS A 29 -0.57 -4.02 -10.95
N LEU A 30 -1.59 -4.66 -10.39
CA LEU A 30 -3.01 -4.36 -10.55
C LEU A 30 -3.56 -3.42 -9.46
N GLY A 31 -2.69 -2.82 -8.64
CA GLY A 31 -3.09 -1.92 -7.54
C GLY A 31 -3.84 -0.66 -8.00
N PHE A 32 -3.74 -0.30 -9.29
CA PHE A 32 -4.50 0.79 -9.92
C PHE A 32 -5.56 0.28 -10.92
N GLY A 33 -5.91 -1.01 -10.87
CA GLY A 33 -6.75 -1.65 -11.88
C GLY A 33 -6.06 -1.81 -13.23
N TYR A 34 -6.83 -2.17 -14.26
CA TYR A 34 -6.35 -2.43 -15.62
C TYR A 34 -7.42 -2.11 -16.67
N GLY A 35 -7.01 -1.96 -17.94
CA GLY A 35 -7.90 -1.71 -19.07
C GLY A 35 -8.44 -0.28 -19.11
N VAL A 36 -9.59 -0.09 -19.77
CA VAL A 36 -10.19 1.24 -20.01
C VAL A 36 -10.59 2.01 -18.75
N HIS A 37 -10.68 1.32 -17.61
CA HIS A 37 -11.00 1.90 -16.31
C HIS A 37 -9.81 1.89 -15.34
N GLN A 38 -8.59 1.70 -15.85
CA GLN A 38 -7.39 1.87 -15.03
C GLN A 38 -7.40 3.27 -14.39
N CYS A 39 -6.98 3.35 -13.12
CA CYS A 39 -7.12 4.55 -12.30
C CYS A 39 -6.49 5.77 -12.99
N ILE A 40 -7.35 6.73 -13.34
CA ILE A 40 -6.93 8.00 -13.94
C ILE A 40 -6.02 8.82 -13.01
N GLY A 41 -6.16 8.63 -11.69
CA GLY A 41 -5.36 9.27 -10.66
C GLY A 41 -4.03 8.58 -10.35
N ALA A 42 -3.65 7.51 -11.05
CA ALA A 42 -2.50 6.68 -10.66
C ALA A 42 -1.17 7.44 -10.64
N ASN A 43 -1.00 8.48 -11.46
CA ASN A 43 0.20 9.33 -11.43
C ASN A 43 0.18 10.29 -10.23
N LEU A 44 -0.96 10.91 -9.94
CA LEU A 44 -1.11 11.81 -8.80
C LEU A 44 -0.89 11.05 -7.49
N ALA A 45 -1.54 9.90 -7.33
CA ALA A 45 -1.40 9.06 -6.14
C ALA A 45 0.07 8.66 -5.87
N ARG A 46 0.83 8.33 -6.93
CA ARG A 46 2.27 8.01 -6.79
C ARG A 46 3.08 9.21 -6.30
N VAL A 47 2.84 10.40 -6.85
CA VAL A 47 3.52 11.63 -6.41
C VAL A 47 3.17 11.95 -4.96
N GLU A 48 1.89 11.86 -4.59
CA GLU A 48 1.43 12.10 -3.23
C GLU A 48 2.11 11.13 -2.24
N MET A 49 2.14 9.83 -2.55
CA MET A 49 2.82 8.82 -1.72
C MET A 49 4.32 9.08 -1.59
N GLN A 50 5.01 9.42 -2.69
CA GLN A 50 6.43 9.76 -2.67
C GLN A 50 6.72 10.94 -1.73
N VAL A 51 5.93 12.01 -1.82
CA VAL A 51 6.10 13.19 -0.97
C VAL A 51 5.74 12.88 0.48
N ALA A 52 4.62 12.20 0.72
CA ALA A 52 4.14 11.89 2.06
C ALA A 52 5.12 11.00 2.83
N PHE A 53 5.51 9.85 2.27
CA PHE A 53 6.41 8.92 2.96
C PHE A 53 7.81 9.50 3.18
N ALA A 54 8.38 10.17 2.18
CA ALA A 54 9.69 10.81 2.34
C ALA A 54 9.65 11.95 3.38
N THR A 55 8.56 12.72 3.41
CA THR A 55 8.40 13.80 4.40
C THR A 55 8.21 13.26 5.80
N LEU A 56 7.39 12.22 5.99
CA LEU A 56 7.21 11.56 7.27
C LEU A 56 8.53 11.03 7.82
N ALA A 57 9.27 10.26 7.02
CA ALA A 57 10.56 9.71 7.43
C ALA A 57 11.58 10.79 7.82
N ARG A 58 11.62 11.91 7.07
CA ARG A 58 12.51 13.04 7.35
C ARG A 58 12.11 13.85 8.58
N ARG A 59 10.81 14.07 8.80
CA ARG A 59 10.28 14.95 9.86
C ARG A 59 10.08 14.24 11.19
N LEU A 60 9.78 12.94 11.16
CA LEU A 60 9.46 12.10 12.31
C LEU A 60 10.38 10.86 12.32
N PRO A 61 11.69 11.01 12.53
CA PRO A 61 12.64 9.90 12.42
C PRO A 61 12.45 8.81 13.48
N GLY A 62 11.79 9.10 14.60
CA GLY A 62 11.43 8.15 15.66
C GLY A 62 10.04 7.54 15.52
N LEU A 63 9.35 7.77 14.38
CA LEU A 63 7.98 7.32 14.17
C LEU A 63 7.81 5.83 14.42
N LYS A 64 6.92 5.47 15.34
CA LYS A 64 6.58 4.11 15.71
C LYS A 64 5.11 3.98 16.07
N LEU A 65 4.58 2.77 16.05
CA LEU A 65 3.24 2.49 16.56
C LEU A 65 3.16 2.86 18.04
N ALA A 66 2.09 3.55 18.43
CA ALA A 66 1.80 3.86 19.83
C ALA A 66 1.07 2.72 20.56
N VAL A 67 0.62 1.71 19.80
CA VAL A 67 -0.07 0.52 20.30
C VAL A 67 0.54 -0.74 19.67
N PRO A 68 0.40 -1.90 20.31
CA PRO A 68 0.71 -3.20 19.71
C PRO A 68 -0.06 -3.43 18.37
N PRO A 69 0.54 -4.05 17.32
CA PRO A 69 -0.08 -4.24 16.00
C PRO A 69 -1.44 -4.95 15.98
N GLU A 70 -1.71 -5.76 16.99
CA GLU A 70 -2.90 -6.60 17.18
C GLU A 70 -4.10 -5.75 17.60
N GLU A 71 -3.85 -4.54 18.15
CA GLU A 71 -4.89 -3.56 18.50
C GLU A 71 -5.31 -2.68 17.30
N LEU A 72 -4.65 -2.82 16.14
CA LEU A 72 -4.97 -2.04 14.95
C LEU A 72 -6.36 -2.41 14.40
N ARG A 73 -7.15 -1.38 14.10
CA ARG A 73 -8.53 -1.54 13.64
C ARG A 73 -8.65 -1.21 12.16
N PHE A 74 -9.19 -2.13 11.38
CA PHE A 74 -9.37 -1.99 9.93
C PHE A 74 -10.82 -1.68 9.56
N LYS A 75 -11.01 -1.05 8.40
CA LYS A 75 -12.32 -0.74 7.83
C LYS A 75 -12.90 -1.98 7.17
N GLU A 76 -14.20 -2.19 7.35
CA GLU A 76 -15.01 -3.10 6.53
C GLU A 76 -15.60 -2.28 5.38
N ALA A 77 -14.81 -2.07 4.32
CA ALA A 77 -15.18 -1.25 3.16
C ALA A 77 -14.47 -1.74 1.90
N ASP A 78 -15.05 -1.45 0.72
CA ASP A 78 -14.47 -1.83 -0.58
C ASP A 78 -13.07 -1.23 -0.80
N ILE A 79 -12.84 -0.02 -0.27
CA ILE A 79 -11.51 0.57 -0.18
C ILE A 79 -10.91 0.17 1.18
N TYR A 80 -10.06 -0.85 1.14
CA TYR A 80 -9.36 -1.35 2.32
C TYR A 80 -8.50 -0.26 2.96
N GLY A 81 -8.44 -0.27 4.30
CA GLY A 81 -7.64 0.67 5.06
C GLY A 81 -7.89 0.56 6.56
N MET A 82 -7.24 1.43 7.32
CA MET A 82 -7.32 1.45 8.78
C MET A 82 -8.39 2.46 9.24
N LYS A 83 -9.09 2.16 10.33
CA LYS A 83 -9.95 3.12 11.03
C LYS A 83 -9.10 4.19 11.72
N GLU A 84 -7.99 3.76 12.32
CA GLU A 84 -7.00 4.62 12.99
C GLU A 84 -5.62 3.96 12.93
N LEU A 85 -4.57 4.78 12.97
CA LEU A 85 -3.17 4.36 13.07
C LEU A 85 -2.51 5.18 14.19
N PRO A 86 -2.59 4.74 15.46
CA PRO A 86 -1.98 5.46 16.58
C PRO A 86 -0.45 5.42 16.49
N VAL A 87 0.18 6.59 16.54
CA VAL A 87 1.65 6.72 16.42
C VAL A 87 2.24 7.65 17.48
N THR A 88 3.53 7.45 17.74
CA THR A 88 4.41 8.35 18.52
C THR A 88 5.73 8.50 17.74
N TRP A 89 6.51 9.55 18.00
CA TRP A 89 7.68 9.90 17.19
C TRP A 89 8.81 10.54 18.00
#